data_AF-A0AAW0ECS3-F1
#
_entry.id   AF-A0AAW0ECS3-F1
#
_cell.length_a   1.000
_cell.length_b   1.000
_cell.length_c   1.000
_cell.angle_alpha   90.00
_cell.angle_beta   90.00
_cell.angle_gamma   90.00
#
_symmetry.space_group_name_H-M   'P 1'
#
loop_
_entity.id
_entity.type
_entity.pdbx_description
1 polymer ?
#
loop_
_entity_poly.entity_id
_entity_poly.type
_entity_poly.pdbx_seq_one_letter_code
_entity_poly.pdbx_strand_id
1 'polypeptide(L)'
;MDQLVPYQAIFFPCDGRPPSVVDLMTSPTHYGSNPGPRMPHPEAHMDFIAEASSGSSKPWKYFIVDALDGMSRKFSNPYIVYYATVSRDGMPFPINKSIRDLQGADFNEKYAWRGNIIIGKFRDHDHPFTSMMDASMADFPILKNFIRTRARQQY
;
A
#
# COMPACT_ATOMS: atom_id res chain seq x y z
N MET A 1 27.55 -0.54 -4.86
CA MET A 1 26.39 -1.43 -5.14
C MET A 1 25.19 -0.78 -4.50
N ASP A 2 24.14 -0.50 -5.27
CA ASP A 2 22.90 0.07 -4.74
C ASP A 2 22.18 -1.01 -3.93
N GLN A 3 22.41 -1.02 -2.62
CA GLN A 3 21.85 -2.03 -1.74
C GLN A 3 20.35 -1.87 -1.69
N LEU A 4 19.59 -2.80 -2.27
CA LEU A 4 18.17 -2.93 -2.03
C LEU A 4 17.96 -3.36 -0.57
N VAL A 5 17.11 -2.64 0.15
CA VAL A 5 16.78 -2.95 1.54
C VAL A 5 15.28 -3.28 1.61
N PRO A 6 14.91 -4.49 2.04
CA PRO A 6 13.51 -4.85 2.24
C PRO A 6 13.00 -4.31 3.59
N TYR A 7 11.69 -4.12 3.67
CA TYR A 7 10.95 -4.09 4.93
C TYR A 7 9.70 -4.97 4.80
N GLN A 8 9.16 -5.42 5.93
CA GLN A 8 7.94 -6.21 5.95
C GLN A 8 6.70 -5.32 5.72
N ALA A 9 5.86 -5.71 4.74
CA ALA A 9 4.60 -5.04 4.43
C ALA A 9 3.44 -6.06 4.44
N ILE A 10 2.22 -5.61 4.70
CA ILE A 10 1.02 -6.46 4.62
C ILE A 10 0.45 -6.39 3.21
N PHE A 11 0.36 -7.55 2.57
CA PHE A 11 -0.14 -7.76 1.24
C PHE A 11 -1.58 -8.28 1.26
N PHE A 12 -2.46 -7.61 0.53
CA PHE A 12 -3.84 -8.02 0.27
C PHE A 12 -3.97 -8.41 -1.21
N PRO A 13 -3.84 -9.70 -1.54
CA PRO A 13 -3.95 -10.17 -2.92
C PRO A 13 -5.40 -10.03 -3.42
N CYS A 14 -5.56 -9.65 -4.69
CA CYS A 14 -6.89 -9.53 -5.28
C CYS A 14 -7.51 -10.88 -5.67
N ASP A 15 -6.72 -11.94 -5.75
CA ASP A 15 -7.13 -13.26 -6.23
C ASP A 15 -7.99 -14.07 -5.23
N GLY A 16 -8.07 -13.63 -3.97
CA GLY A 16 -8.86 -14.26 -2.90
C GLY A 16 -8.03 -15.04 -1.88
N ARG A 17 -6.70 -15.11 -2.04
CA ARG A 17 -5.82 -15.61 -0.97
C ARG A 17 -5.93 -14.74 0.29
N PRO A 18 -5.66 -15.31 1.48
CA PRO A 18 -5.65 -14.53 2.71
C PRO A 18 -4.51 -13.49 2.69
N PRO A 19 -4.67 -12.36 3.40
CA PRO A 19 -3.59 -11.38 3.57
C PRO A 19 -2.35 -12.00 4.22
N SER A 20 -1.17 -11.57 3.77
CA SER A 20 0.11 -12.10 4.23
C SER A 20 1.14 -11.00 4.41
N VAL A 21 2.24 -11.30 5.10
CA VAL A 21 3.40 -10.39 5.16
C VAL A 21 4.35 -10.71 4.00
N VAL A 22 4.88 -9.67 3.34
CA VAL A 22 5.82 -9.78 2.21
C VAL A 22 6.98 -8.79 2.35
N ASP A 23 8.12 -9.12 1.73
CA ASP A 23 9.25 -8.21 1.58
C ASP A 23 8.94 -7.13 0.54
N LEU A 24 8.93 -5.86 0.97
CA LEU A 24 8.81 -4.71 0.08
C LEU A 24 10.18 -4.06 -0.10
N MET A 25 10.75 -4.24 -1.29
CA MET A 25 12.07 -3.73 -1.64
C MET A 25 12.08 -2.21 -1.75
N THR A 26 13.19 -1.61 -1.34
CA THR A 26 13.45 -0.17 -1.52
C THR A 26 14.78 0.10 -2.20
N SER A 27 14.80 1.04 -3.13
CA SER A 27 16.03 1.57 -3.73
C SER A 27 16.43 2.90 -3.11
N PRO A 28 17.73 3.22 -3.04
CA PRO A 28 18.16 4.57 -2.67
C PRO A 28 17.70 5.58 -3.74
N THR A 29 17.15 6.72 -3.34
CA THR A 29 17.08 7.89 -4.24
C THR A 29 18.33 8.74 -4.04
N HIS A 30 18.84 9.31 -5.12
CA HIS A 30 19.97 10.24 -5.04
C HIS A 30 19.45 11.67 -5.21
N TYR A 31 19.60 12.48 -4.16
CA TYR A 31 19.44 13.93 -4.25
C TYR A 31 20.82 14.57 -4.06
N GLY A 32 21.52 14.81 -5.18
CA GLY A 32 22.88 15.32 -5.15
C GLY A 32 23.85 14.34 -4.47
N SER A 33 24.69 14.83 -3.55
CA SER A 33 25.73 14.05 -2.88
C SER A 33 25.27 13.28 -1.64
N ASN A 34 24.05 13.49 -1.16
CA ASN A 34 23.52 12.82 0.03
C ASN A 34 22.58 11.67 -0.35
N PRO A 35 22.58 10.55 0.39
CA PRO A 35 21.58 9.51 0.23
C PRO A 35 20.20 10.09 0.54
N GLY A 36 19.34 10.08 -0.46
CA GLY A 36 17.95 10.53 -0.36
C GLY A 36 17.03 9.50 0.29
N PRO A 37 15.73 9.82 0.39
CA PRO A 37 14.71 8.87 0.82
C PRO A 37 14.78 7.55 0.04
N ARG A 38 14.39 6.44 0.67
CA ARG A 38 14.39 5.16 -0.02
C ARG A 38 13.05 4.98 -0.74
N MET A 39 13.11 4.77 -2.04
CA MET A 39 11.91 4.60 -2.86
C MET A 39 11.38 3.17 -2.73
N PRO A 40 10.14 2.96 -2.27
CA PRO A 40 9.54 1.62 -2.27
C PRO A 40 9.17 1.17 -3.69
N HIS A 41 9.17 -0.15 -3.89
CA HIS A 41 8.82 -0.82 -5.14
C HIS A 41 7.57 -1.70 -5.01
N PRO A 42 6.39 -1.11 -4.69
CA PRO A 42 5.17 -1.89 -4.52
C PRO A 42 4.70 -2.55 -5.83
N GLU A 43 5.16 -2.05 -6.98
CA GLU A 43 4.91 -2.65 -8.30
C GLU A 43 5.36 -4.12 -8.39
N ALA A 44 6.35 -4.55 -7.61
CA ALA A 44 6.81 -5.93 -7.57
C ALA A 44 5.74 -6.92 -7.08
N HIS A 45 4.71 -6.42 -6.38
CA HIS A 45 3.60 -7.19 -5.83
C HIS A 45 2.25 -6.83 -6.50
N MET A 46 2.25 -6.04 -7.57
CA MET A 46 1.03 -5.59 -8.25
C MET A 46 0.88 -6.27 -9.61
N ASP A 47 -0.01 -7.25 -9.69
CA ASP A 47 -0.27 -7.98 -10.93
C ASP A 47 -0.85 -7.05 -12.01
N PHE A 48 -0.40 -7.24 -13.26
CA PHE A 48 -0.83 -6.48 -14.44
C PHE A 48 -0.61 -4.97 -14.39
N ILE A 49 0.19 -4.45 -13.44
CA ILE A 49 0.60 -3.05 -13.45
C ILE A 49 1.45 -2.75 -14.69
N ALA A 50 1.28 -1.54 -15.24
CA ALA A 50 2.13 -1.05 -16.30
C ALA A 50 3.59 -0.98 -15.83
N GLU A 51 4.52 -1.19 -16.75
CA GLU A 51 5.94 -0.98 -16.45
C GLU A 51 6.23 0.51 -16.36
N ALA A 52 7.12 0.90 -15.44
CA ALA A 52 7.55 2.28 -15.34
C ALA A 52 8.42 2.63 -16.56
N SER A 53 7.84 3.29 -17.56
CA SER A 53 8.59 3.84 -18.68
C SER A 53 9.53 4.94 -18.18
N SER A 54 10.76 4.99 -18.69
CA SER A 54 11.73 6.03 -18.35
C SER A 54 11.12 7.42 -18.60
N GLY A 55 10.79 8.15 -17.53
CA GLY A 55 10.21 9.50 -17.59
C GLY A 55 8.70 9.59 -17.32
N SER A 56 7.97 8.48 -17.14
CA SER A 56 6.55 8.53 -16.75
C SER A 56 6.37 8.59 -15.23
N SER A 57 5.24 9.15 -14.79
CA SER A 57 4.78 8.99 -13.41
C SER A 57 4.67 7.51 -13.04
N LYS A 58 4.86 7.18 -11.77
CA LYS A 58 4.77 5.80 -11.26
C LYS A 58 3.38 5.23 -11.59
N PRO A 59 3.27 3.96 -12.00
CA PRO A 59 2.00 3.35 -12.37
C PRO A 59 1.11 3.02 -11.15
N TRP A 60 1.52 3.44 -9.97
CA TRP A 60 0.85 3.27 -8.68
C TRP A 60 0.76 4.60 -7.94
N LYS A 61 -0.16 4.66 -6.97
CA LYS A 61 -0.31 5.76 -6.03
C LYS A 61 -0.28 5.24 -4.60
N TYR A 62 -0.22 6.19 -3.67
CA TYR A 62 -0.31 5.90 -2.25
C TYR A 62 -1.16 6.93 -1.53
N PHE A 63 -1.65 6.57 -0.34
CA PHE A 63 -2.15 7.50 0.65
C PHE A 63 -1.76 7.02 2.06
N ILE A 64 -1.81 7.94 3.01
CA ILE A 64 -1.44 7.69 4.41
C ILE A 64 -2.68 7.37 5.24
N VAL A 65 -2.54 6.40 6.15
CA VAL A 65 -3.49 6.09 7.20
C VAL A 65 -2.83 6.43 8.53
N ASP A 66 -3.15 7.61 9.03
CA ASP A 66 -2.61 8.14 10.28
C ASP A 66 -3.59 8.07 11.44
N ALA A 67 -4.86 7.74 11.21
CA ALA A 67 -5.87 7.49 12.24
C ALA A 67 -7.00 6.59 11.72
N LEU A 68 -7.78 6.00 12.63
CA LEU A 68 -9.08 5.39 12.31
C LEU A 68 -10.21 6.40 12.56
N ASP A 69 -11.36 6.12 11.94
CA ASP A 69 -12.57 6.90 12.17
C ASP A 69 -12.93 6.89 13.67
N GLY A 70 -13.15 8.09 14.23
CA GLY A 70 -13.46 8.27 15.65
C GLY A 70 -12.26 8.38 16.58
N MET A 71 -11.03 8.27 16.09
CA MET A 71 -9.84 8.53 16.90
C MET A 71 -9.57 10.04 17.06
N SER A 72 -9.26 10.47 18.27
CA SER A 72 -8.88 11.86 18.58
C SER A 72 -7.37 12.15 18.40
N ARG A 73 -6.57 11.11 18.19
CA ARG A 73 -5.12 11.20 18.00
C ARG A 73 -4.67 10.29 16.86
N LYS A 74 -3.60 10.70 16.19
CA LYS A 74 -2.94 9.88 15.16
C LYS A 74 -2.21 8.69 15.76
N PHE A 75 -1.94 7.68 14.95
CA PHE A 75 -1.06 6.57 15.27
C PHE A 75 0.36 7.06 15.54
N SER A 76 1.01 6.45 16.53
CA SER A 76 2.45 6.61 16.76
C SER A 76 3.27 6.07 15.59
N ASN A 77 2.79 5.01 14.95
CA ASN A 77 3.38 4.43 13.74
C ASN A 77 2.28 4.31 12.68
N PRO A 78 2.17 5.27 11.76
CA PRO A 78 1.14 5.25 10.72
C PRO A 78 1.41 4.19 9.64
N TYR A 79 0.43 4.06 8.74
CA TYR A 79 0.51 3.15 7.61
C TYR A 79 0.46 3.90 6.29
N ILE A 80 1.07 3.31 5.28
CA ILE A 80 1.05 3.79 3.89
C ILE A 80 0.46 2.69 3.02
N VAL A 81 -0.59 3.03 2.27
CA VAL A 81 -1.30 2.10 1.39
C VAL A 81 -0.91 2.37 -0.04
N TYR A 82 -0.33 1.38 -0.71
CA TYR A 82 0.03 1.41 -2.13
C TYR A 82 -1.02 0.66 -2.96
N TYR A 83 -1.40 1.25 -4.08
CA TYR A 83 -2.36 0.65 -5.01
C TYR A 83 -2.01 1.00 -6.47
N ALA A 84 -2.27 0.06 -7.37
CA ALA A 84 -2.03 0.23 -8.79
C ALA A 84 -3.03 1.22 -9.41
N THR A 85 -2.58 2.04 -10.36
CA THR A 85 -3.42 3.03 -11.05
C THR A 85 -3.37 2.95 -12.56
N VAL A 86 -2.33 2.34 -13.13
CA VAL A 86 -2.15 2.18 -14.58
C VAL A 86 -1.93 0.70 -14.86
N SER A 87 -2.84 0.07 -15.61
CA SER A 87 -2.72 -1.31 -16.05
C SER A 87 -1.88 -1.39 -17.33
N ARG A 88 -1.23 -2.54 -17.51
CA ARG A 88 -0.37 -2.82 -18.66
C ARG A 88 -1.14 -2.90 -19.98
N ASP A 89 -2.37 -3.37 -19.94
CA ASP A 89 -3.23 -3.67 -21.08
C ASP A 89 -4.41 -2.69 -21.23
N GLY A 90 -4.51 -1.69 -20.35
CA GLY A 90 -5.62 -0.74 -20.31
C GLY A 90 -6.90 -1.31 -19.68
N MET A 91 -6.89 -2.56 -19.20
CA MET A 91 -8.05 -3.15 -18.53
C MET A 91 -8.15 -2.69 -17.08
N PRO A 92 -9.37 -2.55 -16.52
CA PRO A 92 -9.52 -2.25 -15.10
C PRO A 92 -8.95 -3.38 -14.23
N PHE A 93 -8.28 -3.02 -13.14
CA PHE A 93 -7.84 -4.02 -12.15
C PHE A 93 -9.06 -4.76 -11.56
N PRO A 94 -8.93 -6.08 -11.29
CA PRO A 94 -10.02 -6.87 -10.72
C PRO A 94 -10.38 -6.38 -9.32
N ILE A 95 -11.62 -6.60 -8.88
CA ILE A 95 -12.03 -6.34 -7.49
C ILE A 95 -11.17 -7.19 -6.57
N ASN A 96 -10.65 -6.57 -5.51
CA ASN A 96 -9.86 -7.27 -4.51
C ASN A 96 -10.78 -8.17 -3.67
N LYS A 97 -10.77 -9.48 -3.96
CA LYS A 97 -11.65 -10.45 -3.30
C LYS A 97 -11.37 -10.56 -1.80
N SER A 98 -10.09 -10.51 -1.38
CA SER A 98 -9.74 -10.57 0.04
C SER A 98 -10.34 -9.40 0.81
N ILE A 99 -10.29 -8.19 0.26
CA ILE A 99 -10.90 -6.99 0.87
C ILE A 99 -12.42 -7.05 0.81
N ARG A 100 -13.01 -7.47 -0.31
CA ARG A 100 -14.46 -7.66 -0.43
C ARG A 100 -14.99 -8.59 0.67
N ASP A 101 -14.32 -9.72 0.88
CA ASP A 101 -14.73 -10.71 1.87
C ASP A 101 -14.55 -10.17 3.31
N LEU A 102 -13.57 -9.28 3.56
CA LEU A 102 -13.43 -8.56 4.82
C LEU A 102 -14.52 -7.50 5.07
N GLN A 103 -15.02 -6.86 4.00
CA GLN A 103 -16.11 -5.88 4.06
C GLN A 103 -17.47 -6.57 4.24
N GLY A 104 -17.64 -7.78 3.70
CA GLY A 104 -18.85 -8.58 3.88
C GLY A 104 -20.10 -7.82 3.44
N ALA A 105 -21.07 -7.65 4.35
CA ALA A 105 -22.32 -6.95 4.07
C ALA A 105 -22.15 -5.44 3.78
N ASP A 106 -21.05 -4.82 4.21
CA ASP A 106 -20.75 -3.40 3.96
C ASP A 106 -20.05 -3.19 2.60
N PHE A 107 -19.85 -4.24 1.80
CA PHE A 107 -19.23 -4.15 0.49
C PHE A 107 -20.08 -3.31 -0.49
N ASN A 108 -19.41 -2.38 -1.19
CA ASN A 108 -20.01 -1.61 -2.27
C ASN A 108 -19.11 -1.67 -3.51
N GLU A 109 -19.60 -2.30 -4.58
CA GLU A 109 -18.83 -2.50 -5.81
C GLU A 109 -18.36 -1.20 -6.46
N LYS A 110 -19.16 -0.11 -6.34
CA LYS A 110 -18.82 1.20 -6.89
C LYS A 110 -17.53 1.78 -6.30
N TYR A 111 -17.27 1.49 -5.02
CA TYR A 111 -16.12 2.00 -4.27
C TYR A 111 -15.17 0.86 -3.86
N ALA A 112 -15.23 -0.26 -4.58
CA ALA A 112 -14.45 -1.43 -4.25
C ALA A 112 -12.96 -1.19 -4.48
N TRP A 113 -12.15 -1.71 -3.55
CA TRP A 113 -10.71 -1.82 -3.74
C TRP A 113 -10.44 -2.73 -4.94
N ARG A 114 -9.53 -2.31 -5.82
CA ARG A 114 -9.17 -3.05 -7.04
C ARG A 114 -7.68 -3.30 -7.08
N GLY A 115 -7.32 -4.45 -7.64
CA GLY A 115 -5.96 -4.95 -7.72
C GLY A 115 -5.38 -5.30 -6.36
N ASN A 116 -4.10 -5.63 -6.39
CA ASN A 116 -3.30 -5.93 -5.21
C ASN A 116 -3.06 -4.66 -4.39
N ILE A 117 -3.23 -4.75 -3.07
CA ILE A 117 -2.99 -3.66 -2.13
C ILE A 117 -1.84 -4.04 -1.21
N ILE A 118 -0.88 -3.14 -1.05
CA ILE A 118 0.28 -3.34 -0.18
C ILE A 118 0.28 -2.25 0.87
N ILE A 119 0.44 -2.62 2.14
CA ILE A 119 0.39 -1.69 3.26
C ILE A 119 1.70 -1.77 4.04
N GLY A 120 2.47 -0.69 3.98
CA GLY A 120 3.68 -0.50 4.77
C GLY A 120 3.41 0.23 6.08
N LYS A 121 4.39 0.22 6.97
CA LYS A 121 4.36 0.95 8.25
C LYS A 121 5.57 1.86 8.35
N PHE A 122 5.41 3.03 8.96
CA PHE A 122 6.50 3.99 9.11
C PHE A 122 6.41 4.73 10.45
N ARG A 123 7.47 5.46 10.81
CA ARG A 123 7.59 6.15 12.12
C ARG A 123 7.40 7.66 12.04
N ASP A 124 7.90 8.30 10.98
CA ASP A 124 7.91 9.75 10.84
C ASP A 124 6.79 10.23 9.90
N HIS A 125 5.87 11.02 10.44
CA HIS A 125 4.75 11.63 9.71
C HIS A 125 5.21 12.58 8.59
N ASP A 126 6.33 13.26 8.78
CA ASP A 126 6.83 14.26 7.84
C ASP A 126 7.63 13.60 6.70
N HIS A 127 8.21 12.43 6.96
CA HIS A 127 9.05 11.70 6.00
C HIS A 127 8.71 10.20 5.97
N PRO A 128 7.58 9.80 5.35
CA PRO A 128 7.13 8.41 5.37
C PRO A 128 8.15 7.45 4.73
N PHE A 129 8.76 7.84 3.61
CA PHE A 129 9.68 6.97 2.85
C PHE A 129 11.09 6.85 3.44
N THR A 130 11.48 7.73 4.37
CA THR A 130 12.79 7.63 5.05
C THR A 130 12.71 6.80 6.33
N SER A 131 11.50 6.56 6.85
CA SER A 131 11.25 6.03 8.18
C SER A 131 10.43 4.74 8.18
N MET A 132 10.48 3.98 7.07
CA MET A 132 9.82 2.68 6.92
C MET A 132 10.30 1.72 8.01
N MET A 133 9.38 0.90 8.50
CA MET A 133 9.64 -0.15 9.48
C MET A 133 8.84 -1.41 9.15
N ASP A 134 9.26 -2.52 9.74
CA ASP A 134 8.58 -3.80 9.55
C ASP A 134 7.15 -3.76 10.12
N ALA A 135 6.19 -4.03 9.24
CA ALA A 135 4.85 -4.43 9.61
C ALA A 135 4.84 -5.92 9.99
N SER A 136 3.85 -6.32 10.78
CA SER A 136 3.65 -7.70 11.21
C SER A 136 2.17 -8.05 11.21
N MET A 137 1.83 -9.34 11.30
CA MET A 137 0.42 -9.74 11.42
C MET A 137 -0.28 -9.19 12.67
N ALA A 138 0.44 -8.65 13.65
CA ALA A 138 -0.14 -7.93 14.77
C ALA A 138 -0.78 -6.59 14.36
N ASP A 139 -0.39 -6.02 13.21
CA ASP A 139 -0.98 -4.80 12.64
C ASP A 139 -2.29 -5.09 11.88
N PHE A 140 -2.54 -6.36 11.52
CA PHE A 140 -3.70 -6.77 10.72
C PHE A 140 -5.05 -6.35 11.32
N PRO A 141 -5.33 -6.47 12.63
CA PRO A 141 -6.59 -6.01 13.20
C PRO A 141 -6.87 -4.52 12.98
N ILE A 142 -5.83 -3.68 13.02
CA ILE A 142 -5.94 -2.23 12.79
C ILE A 142 -6.26 -1.96 11.32
N LEU A 143 -5.52 -2.60 10.41
CA LEU A 143 -5.74 -2.46 8.96
C LEU A 143 -7.09 -3.01 8.52
N LYS A 144 -7.52 -4.13 9.10
CA LYS A 144 -8.86 -4.70 8.88
C LYS A 144 -9.95 -3.72 9.29
N ASN A 145 -9.80 -3.05 10.44
CA ASN A 145 -10.74 -2.02 10.88
C ASN A 145 -10.79 -0.87 9.85
N PHE A 146 -9.63 -0.32 9.47
CA PHE A 146 -9.53 0.73 8.45
C PHE A 146 -10.21 0.36 7.13
N ILE A 147 -9.92 -0.82 6.58
CA ILE A 147 -10.45 -1.30 5.31
C ILE A 147 -11.98 -1.46 5.36
N ARG A 148 -12.51 -1.88 6.51
CA ARG A 148 -13.94 -2.05 6.72
C ARG A 148 -14.69 -0.71 6.75
N THR A 149 -14.14 0.33 7.39
CA THR A 149 -14.84 1.62 7.50
C THR A 149 -14.77 2.47 6.22
N ARG A 150 -13.67 2.37 5.46
CA ARG A 150 -13.42 3.19 4.26
C ARG A 150 -14.15 2.77 2.99
N ALA A 151 -14.87 1.64 2.98
CA ALA A 151 -15.80 1.29 1.90
C ALA A 151 -16.86 2.40 1.64
N ARG A 152 -17.09 3.26 2.64
CA ARG A 152 -18.11 4.32 2.62
C ARG A 152 -17.67 5.65 2.04
N GLN A 153 -16.37 5.89 1.77
CA GLN A 153 -15.87 7.25 1.49
C GLN A 153 -14.80 7.31 0.38
N GLN A 154 -15.14 6.92 -0.84
CA GLN A 154 -14.37 7.36 -2.01
C GLN A 154 -15.27 8.31 -2.83
N TYR A 155 -14.97 9.61 -2.74
CA TYR A 155 -15.50 10.67 -3.61
C TYR A 155 -14.45 11.00 -4.67
#